data_AF-A0A925VBU1-F1
#
_entry.id   AF-A0A925VBU1-F1
#
_cell.length_a   1.000
_cell.length_b   1.000
_cell.length_c   1.000
_cell.angle_alpha   90.00
_cell.angle_beta   90.00
_cell.angle_gamma   90.00
#
_symmetry.space_group_name_H-M   'P 1'
#
loop_
_entity.id
_entity.type
_entity.pdbx_description
1 polymer ?
#
loop_
_entity_poly.entity_id
_entity_poly.type
_entity_poly.pdbx_seq_one_letter_code
_entity_poly.pdbx_strand_id
1 'polypeptide(L)'
;MLTCRRARVFVEYHRSVVTLLAWQWRAIVVYGGMALLMVVVHRVGAQQWFAVPALPLTVMGAAIGIFVSFRTNSCYDRWWEGRRLWGQLVNTSRHFASQALGYVDGSSAAAQAIQHDLVRRHIAYVHALRCALREQPAALDPELARHLDPAERAALDDEPNAGHALLHQQVLAIAELG
;
A
#
# COMPACT_ATOMS: atom_id res chain seq x y z
N MET A 1 14.51 -8.02 16.79
CA MET A 1 14.74 -8.41 15.37
C MET A 1 13.87 -9.57 14.85
N LEU A 2 12.93 -10.16 15.62
CA LEU A 2 12.13 -11.33 15.18
C LEU A 2 10.72 -11.02 14.63
N THR A 3 10.24 -9.79 14.73
CA THR A 3 8.91 -9.38 14.23
C THR A 3 8.89 -8.98 12.75
N CYS A 4 10.04 -8.67 12.15
CA CYS A 4 10.11 -8.13 10.78
C CYS A 4 9.97 -9.22 9.68
N ARG A 5 10.13 -10.52 10.02
CA ARG A 5 10.10 -11.60 9.02
C ARG A 5 8.68 -12.01 8.58
N ARG A 6 7.67 -11.77 9.42
CA ARG A 6 6.26 -12.10 9.11
C ARG A 6 5.63 -11.13 8.10
N ALA A 7 6.07 -9.87 8.09
CA ALA A 7 5.53 -8.84 7.19
C ALA A 7 6.03 -8.98 5.74
N ARG A 8 7.27 -9.45 5.52
CA ARG A 8 7.81 -9.63 4.16
C ARG A 8 7.09 -10.72 3.35
N VAL A 9 6.54 -11.74 4.01
CA VAL A 9 5.85 -12.86 3.33
C VAL A 9 4.59 -12.40 2.58
N PHE A 10 3.96 -11.29 3.00
CA PHE A 10 2.72 -10.81 2.39
C PHE A 10 2.95 -10.04 1.08
N VAL A 11 4.15 -9.51 0.85
CA VAL A 11 4.45 -8.63 -0.31
C VAL A 11 4.95 -9.44 -1.52
N GLU A 12 5.56 -10.60 -1.29
CA GLU A 12 6.05 -11.52 -2.34
C GLU A 12 4.98 -12.52 -2.86
N TYR A 13 3.69 -12.23 -2.67
CA TYR A 13 2.62 -13.24 -2.71
C TYR A 13 2.08 -13.59 -4.12
N HIS A 14 2.62 -13.00 -5.19
CA HIS A 14 1.82 -12.84 -6.41
C HIS A 14 1.63 -14.09 -7.30
N ARG A 15 2.23 -15.27 -7.04
CA ARG A 15 2.19 -16.35 -8.08
C ARG A 15 2.03 -17.82 -7.67
N SER A 16 2.05 -18.21 -6.40
CA SER A 16 2.08 -19.65 -6.08
C SER A 16 0.95 -20.12 -5.19
N VAL A 17 -0.03 -20.81 -5.80
CA VAL A 17 -1.04 -21.62 -5.10
C VAL A 17 -0.38 -22.63 -4.16
N VAL A 18 0.85 -23.06 -4.46
CA VAL A 18 1.62 -23.97 -3.61
C VAL A 18 1.97 -23.32 -2.28
N THR A 19 2.27 -22.02 -2.24
CA THR A 19 2.55 -21.31 -0.97
C THR A 19 1.30 -21.18 -0.10
N LEU A 20 0.14 -20.93 -0.72
CA LEU A 20 -1.16 -20.96 -0.04
C LEU A 20 -1.43 -22.32 0.60
N LEU A 21 -1.25 -23.40 -0.16
CA LEU A 21 -1.41 -24.77 0.32
C LEU A 21 -0.38 -25.13 1.39
N ALA A 22 0.88 -24.72 1.22
CA ALA A 22 1.96 -24.90 2.18
C ALA A 22 1.80 -24.03 3.43
N TRP A 23 0.93 -23.01 3.42
CA TRP A 23 0.52 -22.29 4.62
C TRP A 23 -0.67 -22.97 5.30
N GLN A 24 -1.62 -23.48 4.51
CA GLN A 24 -2.86 -24.11 4.99
C GLN A 24 -2.74 -25.61 5.30
N TRP A 25 -1.59 -26.25 5.02
CA TRP A 25 -1.42 -27.71 5.14
C TRP A 25 -1.83 -28.29 6.50
N ARG A 26 -1.56 -27.57 7.59
CA ARG A 26 -1.97 -28.00 8.95
C ARG A 26 -3.48 -28.11 9.07
N ALA A 27 -4.20 -27.11 8.57
CA ALA A 27 -5.66 -27.12 8.58
C ALA A 27 -6.21 -28.20 7.63
N ILE A 28 -5.61 -28.37 6.45
CA ILE A 28 -6.00 -29.43 5.49
C ILE A 28 -5.86 -30.81 6.14
N VAL A 29 -4.74 -31.09 6.80
CA VAL A 29 -4.49 -32.38 7.47
C VAL A 29 -5.46 -32.58 8.64
N VAL A 30 -5.71 -31.56 9.46
CA VAL A 30 -6.63 -31.67 10.61
C VAL A 30 -8.08 -31.89 10.15
N TYR A 31 -8.60 -31.05 9.26
CA TYR A 31 -9.98 -31.17 8.77
C TYR A 31 -10.17 -32.42 7.91
N GLY A 32 -9.18 -32.76 7.08
CA GLY A 32 -9.20 -34.00 6.29
C GLY A 32 -9.15 -35.24 7.18
N GLY A 33 -8.33 -35.24 8.24
CA GLY A 33 -8.29 -36.31 9.24
C GLY A 33 -9.59 -36.46 10.02
N MET A 34 -10.20 -35.34 10.42
CA MET A 34 -11.51 -35.34 11.07
C MET A 34 -12.61 -35.88 10.15
N ALA A 35 -12.61 -35.48 8.87
CA ALA A 35 -13.54 -35.98 7.88
C ALA A 35 -13.35 -37.50 7.64
N LEU A 36 -12.10 -37.96 7.54
CA LEU A 36 -11.78 -39.37 7.40
C LEU A 36 -12.24 -40.19 8.62
N LEU A 37 -11.96 -39.69 9.83
CA LEU A 37 -12.40 -40.31 11.08
C LEU A 37 -13.93 -40.45 11.11
N MET A 38 -14.65 -39.38 10.76
CA MET A 38 -16.12 -39.38 10.69
C MET A 38 -16.64 -40.44 9.71
N VAL A 39 -16.03 -40.55 8.53
CA VAL A 39 -16.41 -41.56 7.52
C VAL A 39 -16.13 -42.99 8.01
N VAL A 40 -14.99 -43.22 8.66
CA VAL A 40 -14.62 -44.55 9.20
C VAL A 40 -15.58 -44.96 10.31
N VAL A 41 -15.87 -44.07 11.27
CA VAL A 41 -16.83 -44.34 12.36
C VAL A 41 -18.21 -44.66 11.80
N HIS A 42 -18.68 -43.92 10.80
CA HIS A 42 -19.98 -44.15 10.19
C HIS A 42 -20.05 -45.50 9.45
N ARG A 43 -19.00 -45.87 8.71
CA ARG A 43 -18.95 -47.12 7.92
C ARG A 43 -18.73 -48.38 8.78
N VAL A 44 -17.83 -48.32 9.77
CA VAL A 44 -17.44 -49.50 10.59
C VAL A 44 -18.37 -49.67 11.79
N GLY A 45 -18.85 -48.58 12.40
CA GLY A 45 -19.72 -48.65 13.58
C GLY A 45 -21.19 -48.95 13.29
N ALA A 46 -21.59 -49.06 12.02
CA ALA A 46 -22.99 -49.19 11.58
C ALA A 46 -23.96 -48.16 12.21
N GLN A 47 -23.43 -47.01 12.66
CA GLN A 47 -24.19 -45.96 13.36
C GLN A 47 -24.91 -45.07 12.34
N GLN A 48 -25.98 -45.60 11.74
CA GLN A 48 -26.80 -44.88 10.74
C GLN A 48 -27.74 -43.82 11.34
N TRP A 49 -27.93 -43.83 12.66
CA TRP A 49 -28.81 -42.91 13.38
C TRP A 49 -28.22 -41.50 13.55
N PHE A 50 -26.90 -41.35 13.41
CA PHE A 50 -26.23 -40.04 13.51
C PHE A 50 -26.11 -39.38 12.13
N ALA A 51 -27.17 -38.71 11.70
CA ALA A 51 -27.20 -37.92 10.47
C ALA A 51 -27.01 -36.43 10.78
N VAL A 52 -25.98 -35.81 10.21
CA VAL A 52 -25.81 -34.36 10.30
C VAL A 52 -26.78 -33.69 9.31
N PRO A 53 -27.71 -32.83 9.77
CA PRO A 53 -28.64 -32.16 8.87
C PRO A 53 -27.89 -31.20 7.94
N ALA A 54 -28.17 -31.27 6.64
CA ALA A 54 -27.52 -30.42 5.64
C ALA A 54 -28.01 -28.95 5.69
N LEU A 55 -29.24 -28.72 6.15
CA LEU A 55 -29.88 -27.39 6.14
C LEU A 55 -29.10 -26.31 6.92
N PRO A 56 -28.66 -26.53 8.17
CA PRO A 56 -27.86 -25.52 8.87
C PRO A 56 -26.54 -25.21 8.16
N LEU A 57 -25.91 -26.22 7.54
CA LEU A 57 -24.65 -26.06 6.81
C LEU A 57 -24.83 -25.21 5.55
N THR A 58 -25.90 -25.44 4.77
CA THR A 58 -26.15 -24.68 3.55
C THR A 58 -26.50 -23.23 3.85
N VAL A 59 -27.32 -22.98 4.88
CA VAL A 59 -27.66 -21.62 5.33
C VAL A 59 -26.41 -20.87 5.80
N MET A 60 -25.55 -21.54 6.60
CA MET A 60 -24.29 -20.95 7.05
C MET A 60 -23.34 -20.64 5.89
N GLY A 61 -23.22 -21.58 4.93
CA GLY A 61 -22.40 -21.39 3.73
C GLY A 61 -22.86 -20.22 2.88
N ALA A 62 -24.18 -20.08 2.69
CA ALA A 62 -24.77 -18.95 1.97
C ALA A 62 -24.49 -17.62 2.68
N ALA A 63 -24.67 -17.57 4.00
CA ALA A 63 -24.38 -16.37 4.79
C ALA A 63 -22.90 -15.96 4.68
N ILE A 64 -21.97 -16.91 4.86
CA ILE A 64 -20.53 -16.65 4.73
C ILE A 64 -20.18 -16.15 3.32
N GLY A 65 -20.76 -16.76 2.27
CA GLY A 65 -20.53 -16.35 0.88
C GLY A 65 -20.93 -14.89 0.64
N ILE A 66 -22.09 -14.48 1.16
CA ILE A 66 -22.57 -13.09 1.09
C ILE A 66 -21.62 -12.14 1.84
N PHE A 67 -21.22 -12.48 3.06
CA PHE A 67 -20.28 -11.64 3.84
C PHE A 67 -18.92 -11.49 3.16
N VAL A 68 -18.38 -12.58 2.59
CA VAL A 68 -17.12 -12.54 1.84
C VAL A 68 -17.25 -11.66 0.60
N SER A 69 -18.37 -11.74 -0.12
CA SER A 69 -18.64 -10.90 -1.30
C SER A 69 -18.64 -9.42 -0.93
N PHE A 70 -19.40 -9.01 0.08
CA PHE A 70 -19.42 -7.62 0.54
C PHE A 70 -18.04 -7.13 0.99
N ARG A 71 -17.32 -7.94 1.77
CA ARG A 71 -15.96 -7.61 2.21
C ARG A 71 -15.00 -7.45 1.03
N THR A 72 -15.09 -8.34 0.05
CA THR A 72 -14.23 -8.30 -1.15
C THR A 72 -14.51 -7.05 -1.96
N ASN A 73 -15.78 -6.68 -2.15
CA ASN A 73 -16.15 -5.46 -2.85
C ASN A 73 -15.60 -4.21 -2.14
N SER A 74 -15.81 -4.08 -0.82
CA SER A 74 -15.28 -2.93 -0.08
C SER A 74 -13.74 -2.85 -0.10
N CYS A 75 -13.05 -3.98 -0.02
CA CYS A 75 -11.58 -4.01 -0.16
C CYS A 75 -11.14 -3.60 -1.57
N TYR A 76 -11.85 -4.04 -2.60
CA TYR A 76 -11.57 -3.68 -3.99
C TYR A 76 -11.79 -2.19 -4.24
N ASP A 77 -12.88 -1.62 -3.74
CA ASP A 77 -13.18 -0.19 -3.88
C ASP A 77 -12.09 0.66 -3.23
N ARG A 78 -11.63 0.32 -2.01
CA ARG A 78 -10.51 1.02 -1.35
C ARG A 78 -9.20 0.90 -2.11
N TRP A 79 -8.89 -0.28 -2.65
CA TRP A 79 -7.70 -0.47 -3.49
C TRP A 79 -7.76 0.40 -4.76
N TRP A 80 -8.94 0.44 -5.39
CA TRP A 80 -9.18 1.19 -6.60
C TRP A 80 -9.16 2.70 -6.38
N GLU A 81 -9.72 3.17 -5.26
CA GLU A 81 -9.62 4.56 -4.81
C GLU A 81 -8.16 4.99 -4.63
N GLY A 82 -7.35 4.19 -3.92
CA GLY A 82 -5.91 4.46 -3.78
C GLY A 82 -5.18 4.55 -5.12
N ARG A 83 -5.50 3.65 -6.07
CA ARG A 83 -4.95 3.70 -7.44
C ARG A 83 -5.36 4.98 -8.18
N ARG A 84 -6.64 5.38 -8.08
CA ARG A 84 -7.15 6.60 -8.70
C ARG A 84 -6.46 7.84 -8.15
N LEU A 85 -6.31 7.96 -6.83
CA LEU A 85 -5.62 9.07 -6.17
C LEU A 85 -4.16 9.16 -6.62
N TRP A 86 -3.45 8.03 -6.70
CA TRP A 86 -2.08 8.02 -7.21
C TRP A 86 -2.00 8.43 -8.69
N GLY A 87 -2.96 8.01 -9.52
CA GLY A 87 -3.08 8.44 -10.90
C GLY A 87 -3.35 9.95 -11.04
N GLN A 88 -4.22 10.51 -10.20
CA GLN A 88 -4.46 11.94 -10.13
C GLN A 88 -3.18 12.70 -9.72
N LEU A 89 -2.47 12.22 -8.69
CA LEU A 89 -1.20 12.81 -8.26
C LEU A 89 -0.19 12.88 -9.41
N VAL A 90 -0.05 11.81 -10.20
CA VAL A 90 0.86 11.79 -11.37
C VAL A 90 0.47 12.86 -12.39
N ASN A 91 -0.82 13.03 -12.69
CA ASN A 91 -1.29 14.04 -13.64
C ASN A 91 -1.07 15.46 -13.11
N THR A 92 -1.43 15.73 -11.85
CA THR A 92 -1.19 17.02 -11.20
C THR A 92 0.30 17.34 -11.14
N SER A 93 1.16 16.34 -10.90
CA SER A 93 2.62 16.51 -10.91
C SER A 93 3.16 16.96 -12.27
N ARG A 94 2.66 16.38 -13.36
CA ARG A 94 3.03 16.80 -14.71
C ARG A 94 2.55 18.22 -15.00
N HIS A 95 1.31 18.54 -14.62
CA HIS A 95 0.77 19.88 -14.80
C HIS A 95 1.60 20.92 -14.02
N PHE A 96 1.93 20.62 -12.76
CA PHE A 96 2.80 21.46 -11.94
C PHE A 96 4.17 21.69 -12.60
N ALA A 97 4.83 20.63 -13.08
CA ALA A 97 6.12 20.78 -13.76
C ALA A 97 6.01 21.64 -15.02
N SER A 98 4.96 21.45 -15.83
CA SER A 98 4.70 22.28 -17.00
C SER A 98 4.43 23.75 -16.65
N GLN A 99 3.70 24.02 -15.56
CA GLN A 99 3.47 25.38 -15.06
C GLN A 99 4.75 26.01 -14.53
N ALA A 100 5.56 25.29 -13.76
CA ALA A 100 6.83 25.78 -13.24
C ALA A 100 7.78 26.18 -14.39
N LEU A 101 7.88 25.35 -15.43
CA LEU A 101 8.71 25.62 -16.60
C LEU A 101 8.13 26.69 -17.54
N GLY A 102 6.81 26.86 -17.55
CA GLY A 102 6.13 27.80 -18.46
C GLY A 102 5.89 29.19 -17.89
N TYR A 103 5.72 29.32 -16.57
CA TYR A 103 5.39 30.60 -15.92
C TYR A 103 6.61 31.33 -15.38
N VAL A 104 7.67 30.62 -15.01
CA VAL A 104 8.94 31.24 -14.62
C VAL A 104 9.73 31.54 -15.89
N ASP A 105 10.13 32.80 -16.11
CA ASP A 105 10.87 33.20 -17.31
C ASP A 105 12.29 32.61 -17.32
N GLY A 106 12.50 31.52 -18.06
CA GLY A 106 13.79 30.84 -18.19
C GLY A 106 14.85 31.60 -18.99
N SER A 107 14.67 32.90 -19.29
CA SER A 107 15.63 33.73 -20.01
C SER A 107 16.95 33.94 -19.25
N SER A 108 16.92 33.87 -17.92
CA SER A 108 18.10 34.01 -17.05
C SER A 108 18.52 32.69 -16.39
N ALA A 109 19.82 32.53 -16.14
CA ALA A 109 20.34 31.37 -15.41
C ALA A 109 19.77 31.23 -14.00
N ALA A 110 19.47 32.36 -13.34
CA ALA A 110 18.83 32.37 -12.02
C ALA A 110 17.40 31.82 -12.08
N ALA A 111 16.61 32.22 -13.07
CA ALA A 111 15.26 31.73 -13.23
C ALA A 111 15.20 30.25 -13.64
N GLN A 112 16.16 29.78 -14.46
CA GLN A 112 16.31 28.35 -14.75
C GLN A 112 16.66 27.52 -13.50
N ALA A 113 17.46 28.07 -12.59
CA ALA A 113 17.75 27.41 -11.31
C ALA A 113 16.49 27.25 -10.47
N ILE A 114 15.64 28.29 -10.41
CA ILE A 114 14.36 28.26 -9.69
C ILE A 114 13.40 27.23 -10.30
N GLN A 115 13.30 27.18 -11.63
CA GLN A 115 12.52 26.15 -12.33
C GLN A 115 12.94 24.73 -11.93
N HIS A 116 14.26 24.47 -11.93
CA HIS A 116 14.81 23.17 -11.54
C HIS A 116 14.55 22.85 -10.08
N ASP A 117 14.68 23.83 -9.18
CA ASP A 117 14.43 23.68 -7.75
C ASP A 117 12.97 23.32 -7.46
N LEU A 118 12.01 24.03 -8.07
CA LEU A 118 10.58 23.73 -7.95
C LEU A 118 10.25 22.29 -8.39
N VAL A 119 10.80 21.84 -9.51
CA VAL A 119 10.58 20.47 -10.01
C VAL A 119 11.23 19.44 -9.08
N ARG A 120 12.45 19.68 -8.61
CA ARG A 120 13.16 18.77 -7.70
C ARG A 120 12.46 18.64 -6.35
N ARG A 121 12.02 19.74 -5.75
CA ARG A 121 11.23 19.73 -4.52
C ARG A 121 9.92 18.98 -4.69
N HIS A 122 9.24 19.13 -5.83
CA HIS A 122 8.01 18.37 -6.10
C HIS A 122 8.28 16.86 -6.21
N ILE A 123 9.39 16.47 -6.84
CA ILE A 123 9.82 15.06 -6.86
C ILE A 123 10.11 14.56 -5.44
N ALA A 124 10.83 15.35 -4.64
CA ALA A 124 11.10 15.04 -3.24
C ALA A 124 9.80 14.85 -2.44
N TYR A 125 8.79 15.72 -2.63
CA TYR A 125 7.48 15.58 -2.01
C TYR A 125 6.82 14.22 -2.33
N VAL A 126 6.87 13.77 -3.60
CA VAL A 126 6.31 12.45 -3.99
C VAL A 126 7.06 11.30 -3.29
N HIS A 127 8.38 11.40 -3.13
CA HIS A 127 9.17 10.41 -2.39
C HIS A 127 8.85 10.43 -0.89
N ALA A 128 8.69 11.60 -0.29
CA ALA A 128 8.28 11.76 1.11
C ALA A 128 6.88 11.16 1.35
N LEU A 129 5.93 11.41 0.45
CA LEU A 129 4.59 10.84 0.49
C LEU A 129 4.63 9.30 0.39
N ARG A 130 5.45 8.75 -0.52
CA ARG A 130 5.66 7.30 -0.63
C ARG A 130 6.20 6.71 0.68
N CYS A 131 7.15 7.39 1.32
CA CYS A 131 7.72 6.94 2.59
C CYS A 131 6.67 6.99 3.71
N ALA A 132 5.89 8.07 3.80
CA ALA A 132 4.80 8.20 4.76
C ALA A 132 3.74 7.09 4.60
N LEU A 133 3.30 6.80 3.37
CA LEU A 133 2.34 5.73 3.08
C LEU A 133 2.87 4.32 3.36
N ARG A 134 4.20 4.15 3.44
CA ARG A 134 4.88 2.88 3.75
C ARG A 134 5.35 2.80 5.20
N GLU A 135 5.07 3.81 6.02
CA GLU A 135 5.58 3.93 7.39
C GLU A 135 7.12 3.82 7.45
N GLN A 136 7.79 4.43 6.46
CA GLN A 136 9.24 4.44 6.34
C GLN A 136 9.78 5.83 6.72
N PRO A 137 10.89 5.91 7.46
CA PRO A 137 11.51 7.18 7.83
C PRO A 137 12.06 7.89 6.57
N ALA A 138 11.49 9.06 6.24
CA ALA A 138 11.83 9.82 5.05
C ALA A 138 13.32 10.24 5.02
N ALA A 139 13.89 10.63 6.16
CA ALA A 139 15.30 11.04 6.31
C ALA A 139 16.31 9.99 5.79
N LEU A 140 15.94 8.71 5.89
CA LEU A 140 16.78 7.57 5.50
C LEU A 140 16.55 7.10 4.06
N ASP A 141 15.63 7.71 3.31
CA ASP A 141 15.36 7.33 1.92
C ASP A 141 16.40 7.96 0.96
N PRO A 142 17.21 7.14 0.26
CA PRO A 142 18.25 7.66 -0.64
C PRO A 142 17.67 8.33 -1.88
N GLU A 143 16.46 7.96 -2.30
CA GLU A 143 15.80 8.56 -3.45
C GLU A 143 15.29 9.96 -3.13
N LEU A 144 14.69 10.17 -1.95
CA LEU A 144 14.36 11.50 -1.44
C LEU A 144 15.60 12.40 -1.36
N ALA A 145 16.67 11.88 -0.76
CA ALA A 145 17.91 12.61 -0.53
C ALA A 145 18.60 13.12 -1.81
N ARG A 146 18.37 12.46 -2.95
CA ARG A 146 18.96 12.86 -4.24
C ARG A 146 18.40 14.17 -4.78
N HIS A 147 17.21 14.55 -4.34
CA HIS A 147 16.46 15.68 -4.89
C HIS A 147 16.44 16.92 -3.97
N LEU A 148 17.11 16.86 -2.82
CA LEU A 148 17.16 17.93 -1.84
C LEU A 148 18.58 18.42 -1.63
N ASP A 149 18.72 19.72 -1.40
CA ASP A 149 19.99 20.28 -1.01
C ASP A 149 20.32 19.89 0.46
N PRO A 150 21.62 19.82 0.83
CA PRO A 150 22.01 19.39 2.18
C PRO A 150 21.39 20.21 3.31
N ALA A 151 21.17 21.51 3.08
CA ALA A 151 20.54 22.42 4.04
C ALA A 151 19.04 22.11 4.22
N GLU A 152 18.32 21.86 3.12
CA GLU A 152 16.91 21.47 3.16
C GLU A 152 16.72 20.11 3.82
N ARG A 153 17.66 19.19 3.56
CA ARG A 153 17.67 17.87 4.17
C ARG A 153 17.78 17.94 5.69
N ALA A 154 18.67 18.78 6.21
CA ALA A 154 18.81 18.97 7.65
C ALA A 154 17.53 19.57 8.29
N ALA A 155 16.84 20.47 7.57
CA ALA A 155 15.58 21.05 8.03
C ALA A 155 14.43 20.03 8.11
N LEU A 156 14.49 18.95 7.33
CA LEU A 156 13.47 17.89 7.33
C LEU A 156 13.65 16.87 8.46
N ASP A 157 14.85 16.77 9.05
CA ASP A 157 15.11 15.84 10.14
C ASP A 157 14.38 16.26 11.44
N ASP A 158 14.12 17.55 11.62
CA ASP A 158 13.41 18.11 12.78
C ASP A 158 11.88 18.15 12.60
N GLU A 159 11.35 17.91 11.39
CA GLU A 159 9.93 18.03 11.09
C GLU A 159 9.19 16.67 11.15
N PRO A 160 8.11 16.54 11.94
CA PRO A 160 7.34 15.30 12.02
C PRO A 160 6.64 14.92 10.71
N ASN A 161 6.43 15.89 9.80
CA ASN A 161 5.82 15.66 8.50
C ASN A 161 6.64 16.30 7.36
N ALA A 162 7.61 15.54 6.87
CA ALA A 162 8.46 15.93 5.74
C ALA A 162 7.67 16.38 4.50
N GLY A 163 6.50 15.77 4.22
CA GLY A 163 5.69 16.15 3.06
C GLY A 163 5.11 17.57 3.19
N HIS A 164 4.63 17.92 4.38
CA HIS A 164 4.12 19.26 4.65
C HIS A 164 5.24 20.31 4.64
N ALA A 165 6.39 20.00 5.24
CA ALA A 165 7.54 20.89 5.27
C ALA A 165 8.03 21.27 3.85
N LEU A 166 8.12 20.27 2.95
CA LEU A 166 8.48 20.50 1.55
C LEU A 166 7.48 21.39 0.81
N LEU A 167 6.19 21.16 0.99
CA LEU A 167 5.15 21.99 0.39
C LEU A 167 5.18 23.42 0.93
N HIS A 168 5.40 23.59 2.23
CA HIS A 168 5.50 24.90 2.85
C HIS A 168 6.69 25.70 2.30
N GLN A 169 7.87 25.09 2.21
CA GLN A 169 9.05 25.69 1.58
C GLN A 169 8.80 26.05 0.12
N GLN A 170 8.09 25.20 -0.62
CA GLN A 170 7.73 25.46 -2.00
C GLN A 170 6.80 26.67 -2.15
N VAL A 171 5.82 26.82 -1.26
CA VAL A 171 4.93 28.00 -1.26
C VAL A 171 5.70 29.28 -0.96
N LEU A 172 6.63 29.25 0.01
CA LEU A 172 7.49 30.39 0.33
C LEU A 172 8.34 30.81 -0.88
N ALA A 173 8.96 29.84 -1.55
CA ALA A 173 9.77 30.12 -2.75
C ALA A 173 8.94 30.70 -3.90
N ILE A 174 7.68 30.30 -4.04
CA ILE A 174 6.76 30.89 -5.04
C ILE A 174 6.37 32.31 -4.65
N ALA A 175 6.15 32.58 -3.35
CA ALA A 175 5.79 33.90 -2.87
C ALA A 175 6.92 34.94 -3.08
N GLU A 176 8.17 34.52 -3.07
CA GLU A 176 9.33 35.38 -3.35
C GLU A 176 9.47 35.77 -4.84
N LEU A 177 8.72 35.13 -5.74
CA LEU A 177 8.76 35.40 -7.19
C LEU A 177 7.78 36.50 -7.66
N GLY A 178 6.84 36.91 -6.81
CA GLY A 178 5.83 37.94 -7.11
C GLY A 178 6.12 39.26 -6.43
#